data_AF-A0A7G8ZHH5-F1
#
_entry.id   AF-A0A7G8ZHH5-F1
#
_cell.length_a   1.000
_cell.length_b   1.000
_cell.length_c   1.000
_cell.angle_alpha   90.00
_cell.angle_beta   90.00
_cell.angle_gamma   90.00
#
_symmetry.space_group_name_H-M   'P 1'
#
loop_
_entity.id
_entity.type
_entity.pdbx_description
1 polymer ?
#
loop_
_entity_poly.entity_id
_entity_poly.type
_entity_poly.pdbx_seq_one_letter_code
_entity_poly.pdbx_strand_id
1 'polypeptide(L)'
;MNPAQQCPACGGAFETAYAAFDIPLGQKAGINACNTCGLAQRDPGIAFDFTHLGAEHYLDDWKALELSGLSFKFDRMMDAARDLTPWVVKTGPWDKHVLDVGSGPGYFLFHARAHGWKVQGVDPWQAIAAWGTKHLNIPVEPVRIEDSQLPGHKYEVVTTLDVISFTDDPVAFLKACRAKLKPGGLLMVSTPNYGSDIRKEKGPEWPSLAANVRRWFFTPESLERTARAAGFGACRAQLAGGEGGDEELLFYAQNPHKASISWSDISEETPSDNMLPPLDRRQVDASLLTDQQKHWRENGYLILRNFIPEDVVDAYCRVRERISADGGWDDETPYMEIREIRDLCLHKPLVDTLHSLIGEEMVMNLNLTGWKTTQRDWHQDDYLNPDEVRGRYVACWFALDTITPDSGPFQFVPGSHQWPHIKKSKILNFVPEEVRQTRAWPIHSERVLTPFFEEKIAAENLEKVEFTAEKGDVLIWHARLLHRGTVAKNPDRLRKAIISHYTALDAMKHYGAVERWDTGGLYFVESKKREADPARVVETL
;
A
#
# COMPACT_ATOMS: atom_id res chain seq x y z
N MET A 1 -17.41 17.43 -26.91
CA MET A 1 -15.96 17.66 -26.74
C MET A 1 -15.24 16.54 -27.46
N ASN A 2 -14.17 16.84 -28.20
CA ASN A 2 -13.41 15.84 -28.95
C ASN A 2 -12.56 14.99 -27.98
N PRO A 3 -12.71 13.65 -27.91
CA PRO A 3 -11.91 12.78 -27.03
C PRO A 3 -10.39 12.96 -27.21
N ALA A 4 -9.95 13.42 -28.39
CA ALA A 4 -8.55 13.70 -28.70
C ALA A 4 -7.92 14.88 -27.91
N GLN A 5 -8.70 15.60 -27.09
CA GLN A 5 -8.22 16.74 -26.29
C GLN A 5 -8.19 16.47 -24.77
N GLN A 6 -8.55 15.26 -24.32
CA GLN A 6 -8.52 14.90 -22.90
C GLN A 6 -7.27 14.11 -22.54
N CYS A 7 -6.76 14.35 -21.32
CA CYS A 7 -5.59 13.66 -20.79
C CYS A 7 -5.89 12.16 -20.58
N PRO A 8 -5.15 11.23 -21.21
CA PRO A 8 -5.42 9.80 -21.08
C PRO A 8 -5.22 9.28 -19.64
N ALA A 9 -4.38 9.95 -18.85
CA ALA A 9 -4.07 9.54 -17.48
C ALA A 9 -5.16 9.91 -16.45
N CYS A 10 -5.93 10.98 -16.68
CA CYS A 10 -6.84 11.52 -15.65
C CYS A 10 -8.14 12.17 -16.17
N GLY A 11 -8.32 12.29 -17.49
CA GLY A 11 -9.48 12.95 -18.10
C GLY A 11 -9.45 14.48 -18.08
N GLY A 12 -8.45 15.10 -17.44
CA GLY A 12 -8.28 16.55 -17.39
C GLY A 12 -8.02 17.18 -18.76
N ALA A 13 -8.17 18.50 -18.85
CA ALA A 13 -7.95 19.24 -20.10
C ALA A 13 -6.46 19.54 -20.31
N PHE A 14 -6.04 19.59 -21.57
CA PHE A 14 -4.72 20.09 -21.97
C PHE A 14 -4.75 21.60 -22.22
N GLU A 15 -3.74 22.30 -21.71
CA GLU A 15 -3.51 23.73 -21.92
C GLU A 15 -2.12 23.95 -22.54
N THR A 16 -1.96 25.00 -23.35
CA THR A 16 -0.67 25.30 -23.99
C THR A 16 0.36 25.71 -22.94
N ALA A 17 1.38 24.86 -22.77
CA ALA A 17 2.51 25.10 -21.89
C ALA A 17 3.64 25.85 -22.62
N TYR A 18 3.92 25.47 -23.86
CA TYR A 18 4.84 26.18 -24.76
C TYR A 18 4.17 26.37 -26.12
N ALA A 19 4.14 27.62 -26.58
CA ALA A 19 3.75 27.94 -27.96
C ALA A 19 4.73 27.28 -28.94
N ALA A 20 4.33 27.18 -30.21
CA ALA A 20 5.16 26.53 -31.23
C ALA A 20 6.56 27.15 -31.33
N PHE A 21 7.58 26.33 -31.11
CA PHE A 21 9.00 26.68 -31.24
C PHE A 21 9.67 25.86 -32.34
N ASP A 22 10.80 26.37 -32.84
CA ASP A 22 11.60 25.68 -33.86
C ASP A 22 12.28 24.46 -33.25
N ILE A 23 12.20 23.35 -33.96
CA ILE A 23 12.81 22.06 -33.62
C ILE A 23 13.70 21.62 -34.79
N PRO A 24 14.60 20.63 -34.60
CA PRO A 24 15.46 20.13 -35.67
C PRO A 24 14.69 19.79 -36.95
N LEU A 25 15.37 19.76 -38.09
CA LEU A 25 14.76 19.51 -39.41
C LEU A 25 13.75 20.58 -39.89
N GLY A 26 13.75 21.78 -39.30
CA GLY A 26 12.96 22.92 -39.75
C GLY A 26 11.45 22.80 -39.48
N GLN A 27 11.07 21.94 -38.54
CA GLN A 27 9.68 21.77 -38.10
C GLN A 27 9.38 22.75 -36.95
N LYS A 28 8.08 22.94 -36.66
CA LYS A 28 7.61 23.65 -35.46
C LYS A 28 6.74 22.75 -34.62
N ALA A 29 6.91 22.79 -33.30
CA ALA A 29 6.09 22.05 -32.37
C ALA A 29 5.81 22.87 -31.11
N GLY A 30 4.60 22.76 -30.58
CA GLY A 30 4.23 23.25 -29.26
C GLY A 30 4.14 22.11 -28.25
N ILE A 31 3.96 22.48 -26.98
CA ILE A 31 3.73 21.53 -25.88
C ILE A 31 2.46 21.94 -25.16
N ASN A 32 1.56 20.98 -25.01
CA ASN A 32 0.36 21.13 -24.21
C ASN A 32 0.50 20.27 -22.94
N ALA A 33 0.22 20.83 -21.77
CA ALA A 33 0.27 20.14 -20.49
C ALA A 33 -1.12 20.02 -19.86
N CYS A 34 -1.39 18.87 -19.24
CA CYS A 34 -2.63 18.65 -18.52
C CYS A 34 -2.66 19.51 -17.26
N ASN A 35 -3.71 20.31 -17.10
CA ASN A 35 -3.88 21.21 -15.95
C ASN A 35 -4.15 20.49 -14.61
N THR A 36 -4.37 19.17 -14.66
CA THR A 36 -4.68 18.36 -13.47
C THR A 36 -3.49 17.55 -12.96
N CYS A 37 -2.76 16.88 -13.84
CA CYS A 37 -1.67 15.96 -13.44
C CYS A 37 -0.30 16.31 -14.02
N GLY A 38 -0.22 17.32 -14.88
CA GLY A 38 1.04 17.75 -15.50
C GLY A 38 1.59 16.83 -16.59
N LEU A 39 0.85 15.79 -17.03
CA LEU A 39 1.22 15.04 -18.24
C LEU A 39 1.31 16.03 -19.40
N ALA A 40 2.43 16.07 -20.09
CA ALA A 40 2.59 16.92 -21.26
C ALA A 40 2.68 16.11 -22.54
N GLN A 41 2.16 16.68 -23.62
CA GLN A 41 2.16 16.11 -24.95
C GLN A 41 2.63 17.13 -25.97
N ARG A 42 3.27 16.62 -27.02
CA ARG A 42 3.65 17.43 -28.17
C ARG A 42 2.45 17.71 -29.08
N ASP A 43 2.45 18.89 -29.68
CA ASP A 43 1.44 19.33 -30.64
C ASP A 43 2.08 19.95 -31.90
N PRO A 44 1.88 19.37 -33.11
CA PRO A 44 1.14 18.14 -33.36
C PRO A 44 1.88 16.93 -32.79
N GLY A 45 1.13 15.94 -32.30
CA GLY A 45 1.68 14.65 -31.93
C GLY A 45 2.12 13.90 -33.19
N ILE A 46 3.39 13.52 -33.26
CA ILE A 46 3.94 12.76 -34.39
C ILE A 46 4.13 11.31 -33.92
N ALA A 47 3.43 10.38 -34.57
CA ALA A 47 3.72 8.96 -34.44
C ALA A 47 4.99 8.66 -35.24
N PHE A 48 5.96 8.01 -34.61
CA PHE A 48 7.21 7.64 -35.28
C PHE A 48 7.14 6.18 -35.72
N ASP A 49 7.44 5.93 -37.00
CA ASP A 49 7.48 4.59 -37.57
C ASP A 49 8.93 4.15 -37.74
N PHE A 50 9.36 3.21 -36.89
CA PHE A 50 10.71 2.64 -36.92
C PHE A 50 10.81 1.41 -37.81
N THR A 51 9.70 0.92 -38.38
CA THR A 51 9.59 -0.41 -39.01
C THR A 51 10.58 -0.58 -40.17
N HIS A 52 10.88 0.49 -40.90
CA HIS A 52 11.68 0.47 -42.12
C HIS A 52 13.07 1.11 -41.99
N LEU A 53 13.48 1.52 -40.79
CA LEU A 53 14.81 2.10 -40.59
C LEU A 53 15.89 1.00 -40.49
N GLY A 54 17.07 1.26 -41.04
CA GLY A 54 18.23 0.38 -40.89
C GLY A 54 18.83 0.44 -39.49
N ALA A 55 19.52 -0.61 -39.05
CA ALA A 55 20.07 -0.72 -37.70
C ALA A 55 21.14 0.35 -37.38
N GLU A 56 21.80 0.90 -38.41
CA GLU A 56 22.77 1.99 -38.32
C GLU A 56 22.20 3.23 -37.62
N HIS A 57 20.93 3.56 -37.84
CA HIS A 57 20.27 4.70 -37.17
C HIS A 57 20.13 4.51 -35.66
N TYR A 58 20.18 3.27 -35.17
CA TYR A 58 20.25 3.01 -33.74
C TYR A 58 21.71 2.96 -33.28
N LEU A 59 22.55 2.19 -33.98
CA LEU A 59 23.90 1.87 -33.53
C LEU A 59 24.89 3.05 -33.63
N ASP A 60 24.70 3.95 -34.59
CA ASP A 60 25.58 5.09 -34.83
C ASP A 60 25.16 6.33 -34.02
N ASP A 61 23.84 6.58 -33.90
CA ASP A 61 23.29 7.74 -33.18
C ASP A 61 23.13 7.48 -31.68
N TRP A 62 22.81 6.26 -31.26
CA TRP A 62 22.73 5.85 -29.85
C TRP A 62 23.94 4.98 -29.52
N LYS A 63 25.09 5.65 -29.34
CA LYS A 63 26.40 5.02 -29.09
C LYS A 63 26.30 3.79 -28.17
N ALA A 64 26.90 2.72 -28.66
CA ALA A 64 27.06 1.41 -28.03
C ALA A 64 27.34 1.43 -26.51
N LEU A 65 26.59 0.60 -25.79
CA LEU A 65 26.94 -0.03 -24.51
C LEU A 65 27.59 0.89 -23.46
N GLU A 66 26.80 1.75 -22.82
CA GLU A 66 27.17 2.29 -21.51
C GLU A 66 26.81 1.25 -20.41
N LEU A 67 27.71 0.27 -20.22
CA LEU A 67 27.51 -0.84 -19.27
C LEU A 67 27.15 -0.35 -17.86
N SER A 68 27.74 0.75 -17.39
CA SER A 68 27.47 1.34 -16.08
C SER A 68 26.01 1.72 -15.90
N GLY A 69 25.39 2.34 -16.92
CA GLY A 69 23.98 2.74 -16.88
C GLY A 69 23.03 1.54 -16.84
N LEU A 70 23.34 0.49 -17.60
CA LEU A 70 22.54 -0.74 -17.62
C LEU A 70 22.67 -1.54 -16.33
N SER A 71 23.89 -1.66 -15.80
CA SER A 71 24.13 -2.28 -14.50
C SER A 71 23.44 -1.49 -13.39
N PHE A 72 23.49 -0.16 -13.40
CA PHE A 72 22.71 0.68 -12.48
C PHE A 72 21.20 0.40 -12.57
N LYS A 73 20.62 0.41 -13.78
CA LYS A 73 19.18 0.12 -13.96
C LYS A 73 18.82 -1.31 -13.53
N PHE A 74 19.69 -2.28 -13.77
CA PHE A 74 19.51 -3.65 -13.29
C PHE A 74 19.60 -3.75 -11.76
N ASP A 75 20.56 -3.10 -11.14
CA ASP A 75 20.69 -3.04 -9.68
C ASP A 75 19.45 -2.37 -9.07
N ARG A 76 18.93 -1.30 -9.69
CA ARG A 76 17.68 -0.67 -9.28
C ARG A 76 16.46 -1.56 -9.47
N MET A 77 16.39 -2.33 -10.55
CA MET A 77 15.36 -3.37 -10.72
C MET A 77 15.45 -4.41 -9.60
N MET A 78 16.65 -4.88 -9.26
CA MET A 78 16.88 -5.86 -8.21
C MET A 78 16.64 -5.29 -6.82
N ASP A 79 17.01 -4.03 -6.56
CA ASP A 79 16.69 -3.27 -5.36
C ASP A 79 15.19 -3.13 -5.23
N ALA A 80 14.49 -2.66 -6.27
CA ALA A 80 13.04 -2.64 -6.25
C ALA A 80 12.49 -4.04 -5.96
N ALA A 81 12.89 -5.08 -6.69
CA ALA A 81 12.48 -6.46 -6.41
C ALA A 81 12.71 -6.91 -4.95
N ARG A 82 13.78 -6.44 -4.29
CA ARG A 82 14.14 -6.75 -2.88
C ARG A 82 13.44 -5.85 -1.87
N ASP A 83 13.56 -4.54 -2.03
CA ASP A 83 12.98 -3.47 -1.21
C ASP A 83 11.46 -3.39 -1.35
N LEU A 84 10.87 -4.10 -2.31
CA LEU A 84 9.45 -4.36 -2.39
C LEU A 84 9.01 -5.46 -1.42
N THR A 85 9.81 -5.96 -0.48
CA THR A 85 9.28 -6.84 0.59
C THR A 85 8.10 -6.21 1.40
N PRO A 86 7.92 -4.86 1.46
CA PRO A 86 6.70 -4.22 1.93
C PRO A 86 5.53 -4.15 0.93
N TRP A 87 5.73 -4.46 -0.35
CA TRP A 87 4.76 -4.23 -1.45
C TRP A 87 4.49 -5.49 -2.31
N VAL A 88 5.39 -6.45 -2.25
CA VAL A 88 5.30 -7.79 -2.82
C VAL A 88 4.83 -8.67 -1.67
N VAL A 89 3.60 -9.15 -1.78
CA VAL A 89 3.28 -10.44 -1.19
C VAL A 89 4.24 -11.40 -1.88
N LYS A 90 5.28 -11.79 -1.14
CA LYS A 90 6.34 -12.69 -1.61
C LYS A 90 5.69 -14.00 -2.04
N THR A 91 5.39 -14.16 -3.33
CA THR A 91 4.87 -15.41 -3.87
C THR A 91 6.04 -16.35 -4.14
N GLY A 92 6.73 -16.76 -3.07
CA GLY A 92 7.84 -17.70 -3.16
C GLY A 92 9.07 -17.22 -3.97
N PRO A 93 10.01 -18.14 -4.29
CA PRO A 93 11.19 -17.83 -5.08
C PRO A 93 10.83 -17.50 -6.53
N TRP A 94 11.43 -16.46 -7.09
CA TRP A 94 11.20 -16.04 -8.47
C TRP A 94 11.80 -17.05 -9.45
N ASP A 95 11.03 -17.42 -10.49
CA ASP A 95 11.50 -18.21 -11.63
C ASP A 95 12.46 -17.42 -12.54
N LYS A 96 12.62 -16.13 -12.25
CA LYS A 96 13.42 -15.10 -12.91
C LYS A 96 13.03 -14.89 -14.37
N HIS A 97 11.75 -14.67 -14.67
CA HIS A 97 11.31 -14.31 -16.03
C HIS A 97 11.16 -12.79 -16.18
N VAL A 98 11.90 -12.20 -17.11
CA VAL A 98 11.81 -10.78 -17.46
C VAL A 98 11.46 -10.58 -18.93
N LEU A 99 10.55 -9.65 -19.18
CA LEU A 99 10.23 -9.13 -20.50
C LEU A 99 10.67 -7.67 -20.58
N ASP A 100 11.46 -7.30 -21.58
CA ASP A 100 11.80 -5.91 -21.86
C ASP A 100 11.03 -5.42 -23.09
N VAL A 101 10.28 -4.32 -22.95
CA VAL A 101 9.38 -3.76 -23.95
C VAL A 101 9.98 -2.50 -24.56
N GLY A 102 10.22 -2.53 -25.87
CA GLY A 102 11.09 -1.58 -26.56
C GLY A 102 12.55 -1.86 -26.24
N SER A 103 12.96 -3.13 -26.30
CA SER A 103 14.26 -3.60 -25.83
C SER A 103 15.44 -3.15 -26.70
N GLY A 104 15.19 -2.55 -27.87
CA GLY A 104 16.17 -2.35 -28.92
C GLY A 104 16.89 -3.66 -29.23
N PRO A 105 18.24 -3.70 -29.23
CA PRO A 105 18.99 -4.94 -29.46
C PRO A 105 18.99 -5.89 -28.24
N GLY A 106 18.47 -5.46 -27.07
CA GLY A 106 18.38 -6.29 -25.87
C GLY A 106 19.59 -6.22 -24.95
N TYR A 107 20.29 -5.09 -24.86
CA TYR A 107 21.46 -4.96 -23.95
C TYR A 107 21.11 -5.15 -22.48
N PHE A 108 19.97 -4.61 -22.03
CA PHE A 108 19.47 -4.85 -20.66
C PHE A 108 19.21 -6.35 -20.41
N LEU A 109 18.55 -7.01 -21.37
CA LEU A 109 18.30 -8.44 -21.32
C LEU A 109 19.59 -9.28 -21.35
N PHE A 110 20.61 -8.84 -22.07
CA PHE A 110 21.92 -9.47 -22.04
C PHE A 110 22.52 -9.46 -20.62
N HIS A 111 22.45 -8.31 -19.94
CA HIS A 111 22.88 -8.18 -18.54
C HIS A 111 22.02 -9.03 -17.59
N ALA A 112 20.70 -9.00 -17.74
CA ALA A 112 19.78 -9.79 -16.90
C ALA A 112 20.02 -11.29 -17.05
N ARG A 113 20.23 -11.78 -18.29
CA ARG A 113 20.55 -13.19 -18.55
C ARG A 113 21.86 -13.61 -17.89
N ALA A 114 22.88 -12.75 -17.88
CA ALA A 114 24.14 -13.02 -17.18
C ALA A 114 23.93 -13.22 -15.66
N HIS A 115 22.84 -12.68 -15.10
CA HIS A 115 22.43 -12.83 -13.69
C HIS A 115 21.37 -13.94 -13.48
N GLY A 116 21.24 -14.84 -14.46
CA GLY A 116 20.40 -16.03 -14.37
C GLY A 116 18.91 -15.80 -14.66
N TRP A 117 18.57 -14.68 -15.31
CA TRP A 117 17.19 -14.44 -15.76
C TRP A 117 16.90 -15.13 -17.10
N LYS A 118 15.65 -15.61 -17.22
CA LYS A 118 15.03 -16.01 -18.48
C LYS A 118 14.47 -14.75 -19.14
N VAL A 119 15.00 -14.43 -20.31
CA VAL A 119 14.81 -13.13 -20.95
C VAL A 119 13.99 -13.24 -22.21
N GLN A 120 13.13 -12.25 -22.44
CA GLN A 120 12.40 -12.03 -23.69
C GLN A 120 12.38 -10.54 -23.99
N GLY A 121 12.59 -10.15 -25.23
CA GLY A 121 12.42 -8.77 -25.71
C GLY A 121 11.27 -8.66 -26.71
N VAL A 122 10.65 -7.49 -26.77
CA VAL A 122 9.82 -7.05 -27.90
C VAL A 122 10.27 -5.66 -28.33
N ASP A 123 10.40 -5.43 -29.63
CA ASP A 123 10.71 -4.12 -30.18
C ASP A 123 10.16 -4.01 -31.60
N PRO A 124 9.40 -2.97 -31.98
CA PRO A 124 8.85 -2.86 -33.33
C PRO A 124 9.90 -2.61 -34.42
N TRP A 125 11.13 -2.20 -34.07
CA TRP A 125 12.18 -1.92 -35.03
C TRP A 125 12.83 -3.22 -35.51
N GLN A 126 12.37 -3.70 -36.68
CA GLN A 126 12.73 -5.02 -37.20
C GLN A 126 14.25 -5.23 -37.34
N ALA A 127 14.97 -4.23 -37.85
CA ALA A 127 16.42 -4.30 -38.05
C ALA A 127 17.19 -4.45 -36.72
N ILE A 128 16.79 -3.74 -35.67
CA ILE A 128 17.49 -3.79 -34.37
C ILE A 128 17.14 -5.08 -33.60
N ALA A 129 15.90 -5.54 -33.66
CA ALA A 129 15.48 -6.82 -33.08
C ALA A 129 16.23 -8.00 -33.72
N ALA A 130 16.36 -7.99 -35.06
CA ALA A 130 17.13 -8.98 -35.80
C ALA A 130 18.62 -8.93 -35.43
N TRP A 131 19.18 -7.72 -35.27
CA TRP A 131 20.56 -7.53 -34.82
C TRP A 131 20.79 -8.13 -33.42
N GLY A 132 19.92 -7.81 -32.46
CA GLY A 132 20.00 -8.33 -31.09
C GLY A 132 19.94 -9.85 -31.01
N THR A 133 19.03 -10.45 -31.78
CA THR A 133 18.91 -11.91 -31.90
C THR A 133 20.17 -12.53 -32.48
N LYS A 134 20.73 -11.95 -33.56
CA LYS A 134 21.91 -12.49 -34.23
C LYS A 134 23.20 -12.32 -33.43
N HIS A 135 23.39 -11.16 -32.80
CA HIS A 135 24.68 -10.77 -32.22
C HIS A 135 24.75 -10.92 -30.70
N LEU A 136 23.65 -10.74 -29.98
CA LEU A 136 23.59 -10.93 -28.52
C LEU A 136 22.94 -12.27 -28.13
N ASN A 137 22.39 -13.02 -29.09
CA ASN A 137 21.61 -14.23 -28.85
C ASN A 137 20.43 -13.99 -27.88
N ILE A 138 19.81 -12.80 -27.93
CA ILE A 138 18.63 -12.47 -27.11
C ILE A 138 17.38 -12.68 -27.96
N PRO A 139 16.35 -13.39 -27.47
CA PRO A 139 15.10 -13.53 -28.22
C PRO A 139 14.35 -12.20 -28.20
N VAL A 140 14.37 -11.47 -29.32
CA VAL A 140 13.64 -10.20 -29.50
C VAL A 140 12.61 -10.39 -30.61
N GLU A 141 11.32 -10.25 -30.29
CA GLU A 141 10.25 -10.29 -31.30
C GLU A 141 10.08 -8.90 -31.95
N PRO A 142 10.08 -8.81 -33.30
CA PRO A 142 9.97 -7.55 -34.03
C PRO A 142 8.50 -7.06 -34.07
N VAL A 143 7.95 -6.67 -32.93
CA VAL A 143 6.52 -6.35 -32.77
C VAL A 143 6.30 -5.30 -31.68
N ARG A 144 5.21 -4.55 -31.79
CA ARG A 144 4.70 -3.72 -30.70
C ARG A 144 4.12 -4.61 -29.59
N ILE A 145 4.21 -4.17 -28.34
CA ILE A 145 3.68 -4.99 -27.21
C ILE A 145 2.16 -5.15 -27.30
N GLU A 146 1.48 -4.13 -27.82
CA GLU A 146 0.04 -4.10 -28.03
C GLU A 146 -0.42 -5.20 -29.02
N ASP A 147 0.43 -5.56 -29.98
CA ASP A 147 0.16 -6.56 -31.03
C ASP A 147 0.80 -7.93 -30.75
N SER A 148 1.64 -8.02 -29.71
CA SER A 148 2.42 -9.21 -29.38
C SER A 148 1.55 -10.39 -28.92
N GLN A 149 1.79 -11.55 -29.54
CA GLN A 149 1.17 -12.84 -29.19
C GLN A 149 1.86 -13.56 -28.02
N LEU A 150 2.81 -12.89 -27.34
CA LEU A 150 3.44 -13.44 -26.14
C LEU A 150 2.38 -13.81 -25.08
N PRO A 151 2.56 -14.92 -24.35
CA PRO A 151 1.60 -15.37 -23.35
C PRO A 151 1.42 -14.32 -22.25
N GLY A 152 0.17 -14.12 -21.84
CA GLY A 152 -0.18 -13.32 -20.67
C GLY A 152 0.26 -13.99 -19.37
N HIS A 153 0.40 -13.21 -18.30
CA HIS A 153 0.70 -13.70 -16.95
C HIS A 153 1.93 -14.61 -16.82
N LYS A 154 2.97 -14.36 -17.60
CA LYS A 154 4.19 -15.18 -17.62
C LYS A 154 5.33 -14.53 -16.86
N TYR A 155 5.49 -13.21 -16.96
CA TYR A 155 6.69 -12.52 -16.52
C TYR A 155 6.57 -12.01 -15.09
N GLU A 156 7.65 -12.13 -14.32
CA GLU A 156 7.73 -11.58 -12.97
C GLU A 156 8.11 -10.10 -13.01
N VAL A 157 8.92 -9.73 -14.00
CA VAL A 157 9.28 -8.35 -14.28
C VAL A 157 8.99 -8.01 -15.73
N VAL A 158 8.39 -6.84 -15.95
CA VAL A 158 8.32 -6.18 -17.25
C VAL A 158 9.07 -4.87 -17.13
N THR A 159 10.05 -4.63 -18.00
CA THR A 159 10.77 -3.35 -18.11
C THR A 159 10.37 -2.61 -19.37
N THR A 160 10.39 -1.28 -19.31
CA THR A 160 10.24 -0.38 -20.47
C THR A 160 11.12 0.83 -20.24
N LEU A 161 12.35 0.77 -20.75
CA LEU A 161 13.40 1.74 -20.45
C LEU A 161 13.46 2.81 -21.53
N ASP A 162 13.07 4.03 -21.16
CA ASP A 162 13.06 5.22 -22.01
C ASP A 162 12.08 5.17 -23.20
N VAL A 163 11.18 4.19 -23.24
CA VAL A 163 10.27 3.90 -24.37
C VAL A 163 8.90 4.59 -24.24
N ILE A 164 8.36 4.74 -23.03
CA ILE A 164 6.95 5.18 -22.83
C ILE A 164 6.63 6.54 -23.49
N SER A 165 7.61 7.46 -23.54
CA SER A 165 7.48 8.76 -24.21
C SER A 165 7.21 8.72 -25.71
N PHE A 166 7.50 7.59 -26.37
CA PHE A 166 7.36 7.40 -27.81
C PHE A 166 6.04 6.75 -28.21
N THR A 167 5.27 6.27 -27.23
CA THR A 167 4.06 5.47 -27.46
C THR A 167 2.90 6.30 -27.98
N ASP A 168 1.97 5.65 -28.69
CA ASP A 168 0.80 6.34 -29.24
C ASP A 168 -0.21 6.71 -28.15
N ASP A 169 -0.49 5.75 -27.27
CA ASP A 169 -1.31 5.90 -26.08
C ASP A 169 -0.58 5.24 -24.90
N PRO A 170 -0.11 6.02 -23.91
CA PRO A 170 0.70 5.50 -22.82
C PRO A 170 -0.11 4.62 -21.86
N VAL A 171 -1.44 4.81 -21.76
CA VAL A 171 -2.31 3.95 -20.94
C VAL A 171 -2.54 2.62 -21.63
N ALA A 172 -2.83 2.63 -22.93
CA ALA A 172 -2.98 1.39 -23.70
C ALA A 172 -1.68 0.57 -23.71
N PHE A 173 -0.53 1.24 -23.89
CA PHE A 173 0.79 0.63 -23.81
C PHE A 173 1.03 -0.03 -22.44
N LEU A 174 0.82 0.69 -21.34
CA LEU A 174 0.98 0.12 -19.99
C LEU A 174 -0.01 -1.02 -19.71
N LYS A 175 -1.24 -0.99 -20.25
CA LYS A 175 -2.19 -2.12 -20.18
C LYS A 175 -1.64 -3.36 -20.86
N ALA A 176 -1.03 -3.21 -22.04
CA ALA A 176 -0.40 -4.32 -22.76
C ALA A 176 0.77 -4.91 -21.96
N CYS A 177 1.63 -4.06 -21.37
CA CYS A 177 2.69 -4.49 -20.45
C CYS A 177 2.12 -5.27 -19.25
N ARG A 178 1.09 -4.73 -18.60
CA ARG A 178 0.43 -5.36 -17.45
C ARG A 178 -0.12 -6.74 -17.77
N ALA A 179 -0.72 -6.92 -18.95
CA ALA A 179 -1.29 -8.20 -19.37
C ALA A 179 -0.24 -9.33 -19.44
N LYS A 180 1.04 -9.00 -19.65
CA LYS A 180 2.13 -9.98 -19.68
C LYS A 180 2.65 -10.33 -18.28
N LEU A 181 2.45 -9.46 -17.29
CA LEU A 181 2.88 -9.68 -15.91
C LEU A 181 2.07 -10.77 -15.21
N LYS A 182 2.75 -11.63 -14.45
CA LYS A 182 2.15 -12.46 -13.41
C LYS A 182 1.38 -11.56 -12.41
N PRO A 183 0.33 -12.07 -11.77
CA PRO A 183 -0.19 -11.53 -10.52
C PRO A 183 0.92 -11.16 -9.53
N GLY A 184 0.94 -9.92 -9.03
CA GLY A 184 1.98 -9.42 -8.12
C GLY A 184 3.30 -9.03 -8.79
N GLY A 185 3.42 -9.22 -10.11
CA GLY A 185 4.63 -8.91 -10.87
C GLY A 185 4.93 -7.42 -10.97
N LEU A 186 6.19 -7.09 -11.22
CA LEU A 186 6.73 -5.73 -11.21
C LEU A 186 6.86 -5.15 -12.62
N LEU A 187 6.27 -3.98 -12.84
CA LEU A 187 6.62 -3.09 -13.94
C LEU A 187 7.72 -2.13 -13.47
N MET A 188 8.78 -1.97 -14.28
CA MET A 188 9.76 -0.88 -14.16
C MET A 188 9.76 -0.03 -15.43
N VAL A 189 9.65 1.27 -15.26
CA VAL A 189 9.66 2.27 -16.33
C VAL A 189 10.81 3.23 -16.07
N SER A 190 11.60 3.56 -17.10
CA SER A 190 12.44 4.76 -17.08
C SER A 190 11.97 5.77 -18.12
N THR A 191 12.05 7.06 -17.79
CA THR A 191 11.76 8.14 -18.73
C THR A 191 12.36 9.45 -18.22
N PRO A 192 12.72 10.42 -19.09
CA PRO A 192 13.09 11.75 -18.64
C PRO A 192 12.01 12.38 -17.75
N ASN A 193 12.44 13.06 -16.69
CA ASN A 193 11.56 13.76 -15.78
C ASN A 193 11.20 15.13 -16.33
N TYR A 194 9.96 15.27 -16.83
CA TYR A 194 9.43 16.57 -17.18
C TYR A 194 9.39 17.48 -15.97
N GLY A 195 9.20 16.99 -14.74
CA GLY A 195 9.22 17.82 -13.54
C GLY A 195 10.58 18.39 -13.13
N SER A 196 11.68 18.05 -13.82
CA SER A 196 13.05 18.36 -13.40
C SER A 196 13.38 19.85 -13.41
N ASP A 197 14.32 20.24 -12.54
CA ASP A 197 14.74 21.63 -12.43
C ASP A 197 15.51 22.09 -13.67
N ILE A 198 16.37 21.24 -14.24
CA ILE A 198 17.07 21.55 -15.49
C ILE A 198 16.10 21.76 -16.67
N ARG A 199 14.97 21.03 -16.71
CA ARG A 199 13.92 21.26 -17.70
C ARG A 199 13.31 22.64 -17.51
N LYS A 200 12.96 23.00 -16.28
CA LYS A 200 12.34 24.31 -15.97
C LYS A 200 13.27 25.46 -16.35
N GLU A 201 14.57 25.30 -16.09
CA GLU A 201 15.61 26.27 -16.44
C GLU A 201 15.75 26.43 -17.96
N LYS A 202 15.92 25.32 -18.69
CA LYS A 202 16.16 25.35 -20.15
C LYS A 202 14.90 25.62 -20.97
N GLY A 203 13.71 25.36 -20.42
CA GLY A 203 12.44 25.56 -21.12
C GLY A 203 12.41 24.82 -22.47
N PRO A 204 12.06 25.49 -23.59
CA PRO A 204 12.04 24.89 -24.93
C PRO A 204 13.39 24.33 -25.41
N GLU A 205 14.51 24.81 -24.87
CA GLU A 205 15.85 24.34 -25.24
C GLU A 205 16.26 23.05 -24.52
N TRP A 206 15.41 22.50 -23.66
CA TRP A 206 15.69 21.22 -23.00
C TRP A 206 15.82 20.10 -24.05
N PRO A 207 16.94 19.35 -24.11
CA PRO A 207 17.22 18.41 -25.20
C PRO A 207 16.12 17.37 -25.45
N SER A 208 15.41 16.95 -24.40
CA SER A 208 14.29 16.00 -24.52
C SER A 208 13.08 16.58 -25.23
N LEU A 209 12.83 17.90 -25.14
CA LEU A 209 11.79 18.60 -25.91
C LEU A 209 12.25 18.89 -27.35
N ALA A 210 13.53 19.22 -27.51
CA ALA A 210 14.16 19.47 -28.80
C ALA A 210 14.33 18.18 -29.64
N ALA A 211 14.29 17.00 -29.02
CA ALA A 211 14.32 15.72 -29.71
C ALA A 211 13.01 15.50 -30.49
N ASN A 212 13.12 15.40 -31.83
CA ASN A 212 12.00 15.36 -32.77
C ASN A 212 11.05 14.15 -32.68
N VAL A 213 11.21 13.29 -31.68
CA VAL A 213 10.64 11.94 -31.68
C VAL A 213 9.80 11.61 -30.44
N ARG A 214 9.89 12.39 -29.35
CA ARG A 214 9.09 12.15 -28.15
C ARG A 214 7.69 12.78 -28.29
N ARG A 215 6.67 12.01 -27.91
CA ARG A 215 5.26 12.41 -27.92
C ARG A 215 4.78 12.83 -26.53
N TRP A 216 5.21 12.13 -25.49
CA TRP A 216 4.76 12.32 -24.10
C TRP A 216 5.90 12.67 -23.16
N PHE A 217 5.61 13.55 -22.19
CA PHE A 217 6.53 14.02 -21.16
C PHE A 217 5.88 13.87 -19.78
N PHE A 218 6.56 13.12 -18.90
CA PHE A 218 5.99 12.67 -17.64
C PHE A 218 6.58 13.38 -16.43
N THR A 219 5.74 13.75 -15.49
CA THR A 219 6.06 14.00 -14.08
C THR A 219 5.79 12.75 -13.23
N PRO A 220 6.30 12.66 -11.99
CA PRO A 220 5.97 11.56 -11.07
C PRO A 220 4.47 11.31 -10.94
N GLU A 221 3.68 12.38 -10.74
CA GLU A 221 2.23 12.29 -10.58
C GLU A 221 1.54 11.79 -11.87
N SER A 222 1.91 12.35 -13.02
CA SER A 222 1.30 11.94 -14.29
C SER A 222 1.57 10.47 -14.62
N LEU A 223 2.77 9.97 -14.31
CA LEU A 223 3.16 8.59 -14.57
C LEU A 223 2.43 7.63 -13.62
N GLU A 224 2.29 8.00 -12.34
CA GLU A 224 1.46 7.24 -11.41
C GLU A 224 0.01 7.15 -11.90
N ARG A 225 -0.61 8.27 -12.25
CA ARG A 225 -2.00 8.26 -12.76
C ARG A 225 -2.15 7.45 -14.04
N THR A 226 -1.18 7.52 -14.95
CA THR A 226 -1.14 6.71 -16.17
C THR A 226 -1.11 5.21 -15.82
N ALA A 227 -0.27 4.80 -14.86
CA ALA A 227 -0.20 3.41 -14.40
C ALA A 227 -1.51 2.96 -13.73
N ARG A 228 -2.11 3.80 -12.88
CA ARG A 228 -3.43 3.53 -12.26
C ARG A 228 -4.53 3.37 -13.31
N ALA A 229 -4.57 4.24 -14.31
CA ALA A 229 -5.50 4.14 -15.43
C ALA A 229 -5.29 2.87 -16.27
N ALA A 230 -4.06 2.33 -16.28
CA ALA A 230 -3.73 1.05 -16.87
C ALA A 230 -4.07 -0.17 -15.98
N GLY A 231 -4.57 0.07 -14.77
CA GLY A 231 -5.00 -0.96 -13.82
C GLY A 231 -3.88 -1.52 -12.95
N PHE A 232 -2.77 -0.80 -12.80
CA PHE A 232 -1.75 -1.16 -11.81
C PHE A 232 -2.19 -0.81 -10.38
N GLY A 233 -1.75 -1.62 -9.43
CA GLY A 233 -1.89 -1.40 -8.01
C GLY A 233 -0.80 -0.46 -7.50
N ALA A 234 -0.12 -0.85 -6.43
CA ALA A 234 0.98 -0.08 -5.82
C ALA A 234 1.91 0.56 -6.86
N CYS A 235 2.22 1.84 -6.68
CA CYS A 235 3.07 2.64 -7.55
C CYS A 235 4.12 3.39 -6.72
N ARG A 236 5.32 3.58 -7.27
CA ARG A 236 6.39 4.39 -6.66
C ARG A 236 7.23 5.05 -7.74
N ALA A 237 7.47 6.34 -7.62
CA ALA A 237 8.46 7.07 -8.42
C ALA A 237 9.73 7.30 -7.61
N GLN A 238 10.88 7.24 -8.27
CA GLN A 238 12.17 7.68 -7.77
C GLN A 238 12.81 8.61 -8.79
N LEU A 239 13.50 9.62 -8.29
CA LEU A 239 14.27 10.57 -9.08
C LEU A 239 15.73 10.08 -9.18
N ALA A 240 16.33 10.20 -10.36
CA ALA A 240 17.73 9.84 -10.60
C ALA A 240 18.35 10.70 -11.71
N GLY A 241 19.67 10.60 -11.89
CA GLY A 241 20.40 11.21 -13.01
C GLY A 241 20.58 12.73 -12.91
N GLY A 242 21.60 13.25 -13.61
CA GLY A 242 21.98 14.66 -13.57
C GLY A 242 22.69 15.09 -12.28
N GLU A 243 23.20 16.33 -12.25
CA GLU A 243 23.85 16.90 -11.05
C GLU A 243 22.86 17.08 -9.89
N GLY A 244 21.59 17.38 -10.19
CA GLY A 244 20.51 17.52 -9.21
C GLY A 244 19.86 16.20 -8.77
N GLY A 245 20.19 15.08 -9.44
CA GLY A 245 19.59 13.78 -9.16
C GLY A 245 18.10 13.65 -9.53
N ASP A 246 17.58 14.54 -10.39
CA ASP A 246 16.16 14.64 -10.72
C ASP A 246 15.83 14.59 -12.22
N GLU A 247 16.80 14.30 -13.09
CA GLU A 247 16.60 14.36 -14.55
C GLU A 247 15.84 13.16 -15.14
N GLU A 248 15.86 12.02 -14.46
CA GLU A 248 15.24 10.75 -14.85
C GLU A 248 14.21 10.30 -13.80
N LEU A 249 13.09 9.76 -14.28
CA LEU A 249 12.14 9.02 -13.47
C LEU A 249 12.43 7.54 -13.57
N LEU A 250 12.72 6.91 -12.43
CA LEU A 250 12.63 5.45 -12.27
C LEU A 250 11.32 5.14 -11.56
N PHE A 251 10.37 4.58 -12.30
CA PHE A 251 9.01 4.33 -11.82
C PHE A 251 8.73 2.85 -11.75
N TYR A 252 8.06 2.45 -10.67
CA TYR A 252 7.74 1.06 -10.37
C TYR A 252 6.24 0.94 -10.14
N ALA A 253 5.62 -0.07 -10.72
CA ALA A 253 4.22 -0.38 -10.46
C ALA A 253 3.97 -1.89 -10.37
N GLN A 254 3.03 -2.30 -9.54
CA GLN A 254 2.73 -3.72 -9.34
C GLN A 254 1.46 -4.13 -10.09
N ASN A 255 1.53 -5.22 -10.85
CA ASN A 255 0.33 -5.86 -11.37
C ASN A 255 -0.44 -6.45 -10.19
N PRO A 256 -1.71 -6.09 -9.97
CA PRO A 256 -2.49 -6.65 -8.87
C PRO A 256 -2.49 -8.20 -8.90
N HIS A 257 -2.52 -8.84 -7.73
CA HIS A 257 -2.73 -10.28 -7.67
C HIS A 257 -4.07 -10.64 -8.36
N LYS A 258 -4.16 -11.78 -9.07
CA LYS A 258 -5.28 -12.07 -9.98
C LYS A 258 -6.59 -12.15 -9.21
N ALA A 259 -7.59 -11.51 -9.82
CA ALA A 259 -9.02 -11.45 -9.53
C ALA A 259 -9.37 -10.66 -8.26
N SER A 260 -10.21 -9.65 -8.44
CA SER A 260 -10.96 -8.97 -7.38
C SER A 260 -11.36 -9.99 -6.33
N ILE A 261 -10.71 -9.93 -5.17
CA ILE A 261 -11.13 -10.69 -4.01
C ILE A 261 -12.63 -10.46 -3.88
N SER A 262 -13.41 -11.52 -3.84
CA SER A 262 -14.84 -11.43 -3.61
C SER A 262 -15.13 -11.70 -2.13
N TRP A 263 -16.32 -11.32 -1.67
CA TRP A 263 -16.76 -11.71 -0.33
C TRP A 263 -16.73 -13.24 -0.14
N SER A 264 -17.10 -14.03 -1.15
CA SER A 264 -17.03 -15.51 -1.04
C SER A 264 -15.60 -16.05 -0.83
N ASP A 265 -14.59 -15.33 -1.31
CA ASP A 265 -13.20 -15.75 -1.21
C ASP A 265 -12.63 -15.55 0.20
N ILE A 266 -13.13 -14.58 0.96
CA ILE A 266 -12.55 -14.17 2.26
C ILE A 266 -13.50 -14.33 3.44
N SER A 267 -14.80 -14.44 3.18
CA SER A 267 -15.84 -14.45 4.21
C SER A 267 -16.75 -15.66 4.13
N GLU A 268 -17.46 -15.92 5.22
CA GLU A 268 -18.51 -16.93 5.32
C GLU A 268 -19.77 -16.30 5.92
N GLU A 269 -20.88 -17.06 5.87
CA GLU A 269 -22.10 -16.64 6.56
C GLU A 269 -21.81 -16.45 8.05
N THR A 270 -22.31 -15.34 8.60
CA THR A 270 -22.21 -15.06 10.01
C THR A 270 -22.85 -16.21 10.82
N PRO A 271 -22.22 -16.65 11.92
CA PRO A 271 -22.77 -17.70 12.80
C PRO A 271 -24.23 -17.45 13.18
N SER A 272 -24.91 -18.50 13.65
CA SER A 272 -26.27 -18.38 14.16
C SER A 272 -26.37 -17.30 15.24
N ASP A 273 -27.49 -16.58 15.26
CA ASP A 273 -27.68 -15.35 16.03
C ASP A 273 -27.36 -15.49 17.53
N ASN A 274 -27.66 -16.67 18.10
CA ASN A 274 -27.38 -17.00 19.50
C ASN A 274 -25.89 -17.11 19.85
N MET A 275 -25.01 -17.24 18.85
CA MET A 275 -23.56 -17.32 19.03
C MET A 275 -22.89 -15.96 19.08
N LEU A 276 -23.60 -14.90 18.67
CA LEU A 276 -23.09 -13.53 18.64
C LEU A 276 -23.29 -12.82 19.99
N PRO A 277 -22.44 -11.82 20.32
CA PRO A 277 -22.71 -10.87 21.39
C PRO A 277 -24.14 -10.31 21.29
N PRO A 278 -24.83 -10.01 22.40
CA PRO A 278 -26.24 -9.61 22.38
C PRO A 278 -26.55 -8.44 21.45
N LEU A 279 -25.66 -7.44 21.35
CA LEU A 279 -25.86 -6.29 20.47
C LEU A 279 -25.55 -6.58 18.99
N ASP A 280 -24.79 -7.63 18.68
CA ASP A 280 -24.46 -8.02 17.30
C ASP A 280 -25.53 -8.91 16.68
N ARG A 281 -26.52 -9.32 17.48
CA ARG A 281 -27.67 -10.11 17.03
C ARG A 281 -28.52 -9.32 16.05
N ARG A 282 -29.13 -10.03 15.10
CA ARG A 282 -30.04 -9.50 14.09
C ARG A 282 -31.31 -8.94 14.74
N GLN A 283 -31.85 -9.65 15.73
CA GLN A 283 -33.04 -9.23 16.45
C GLN A 283 -32.68 -8.83 17.88
N VAL A 284 -32.85 -7.55 18.19
CA VAL A 284 -32.72 -6.98 19.53
C VAL A 284 -33.84 -5.97 19.70
N ASP A 285 -34.45 -5.95 20.88
CA ASP A 285 -35.45 -4.95 21.22
C ASP A 285 -34.81 -3.57 21.36
N ALA A 286 -34.97 -2.73 20.33
CA ALA A 286 -34.39 -1.40 20.27
C ALA A 286 -34.93 -0.45 21.35
N SER A 287 -36.09 -0.75 21.96
CA SER A 287 -36.67 0.06 23.03
C SER A 287 -35.91 -0.06 24.36
N LEU A 288 -35.15 -1.15 24.53
CA LEU A 288 -34.34 -1.40 25.72
C LEU A 288 -32.90 -0.88 25.59
N LEU A 289 -32.52 -0.38 24.41
CA LEU A 289 -31.15 0.06 24.13
C LEU A 289 -30.92 1.50 24.55
N THR A 290 -29.77 1.76 25.19
CA THR A 290 -29.27 3.12 25.37
C THR A 290 -28.85 3.74 24.04
N ASP A 291 -28.71 5.06 23.97
CA ASP A 291 -28.29 5.72 22.74
C ASP A 291 -26.87 5.35 22.32
N GLN A 292 -25.98 5.08 23.29
CA GLN A 292 -24.66 4.52 23.02
C GLN A 292 -24.75 3.12 22.40
N GLN A 293 -25.61 2.24 22.91
CA GLN A 293 -25.79 0.91 22.35
C GLN A 293 -26.39 0.96 20.94
N LYS A 294 -27.34 1.87 20.69
CA LYS A 294 -27.86 2.10 19.33
C LYS A 294 -26.77 2.56 18.38
N HIS A 295 -25.98 3.55 18.77
CA HIS A 295 -24.87 4.07 17.97
C HIS A 295 -23.81 2.99 17.70
N TRP A 296 -23.46 2.19 18.71
CA TRP A 296 -22.55 1.06 18.57
C TRP A 296 -23.05 0.03 17.55
N ARG A 297 -24.33 -0.35 17.63
CA ARG A 297 -24.91 -1.31 16.66
C ARG A 297 -24.89 -0.77 15.24
N GLU A 298 -25.23 0.50 15.06
CA GLU A 298 -25.28 1.14 13.75
C GLU A 298 -23.89 1.34 13.16
N ASN A 299 -22.92 1.78 13.97
CA ASN A 299 -21.66 2.33 13.46
C ASN A 299 -20.42 1.49 13.79
N GLY A 300 -20.46 0.64 14.82
CA GLY A 300 -19.38 -0.26 15.21
C GLY A 300 -18.28 0.39 16.05
N TYR A 301 -18.52 1.58 16.58
CA TYR A 301 -17.60 2.30 17.46
C TYR A 301 -18.33 3.18 18.47
N LEU A 302 -17.61 3.67 19.48
CA LEU A 302 -18.00 4.77 20.35
C LEU A 302 -16.82 5.71 20.57
N ILE A 303 -17.07 7.01 20.60
CA ILE A 303 -16.10 8.01 21.04
C ILE A 303 -16.57 8.60 22.35
N LEU A 304 -15.78 8.39 23.41
CA LEU A 304 -16.03 8.93 24.74
C LEU A 304 -15.10 10.13 24.95
N ARG A 305 -15.68 11.33 25.00
CA ARG A 305 -14.91 12.58 25.13
C ARG A 305 -14.65 12.92 26.59
N ASN A 306 -13.44 13.41 26.90
CA ASN A 306 -13.00 13.77 28.25
C ASN A 306 -13.34 12.68 29.28
N PHE A 307 -13.00 11.43 28.94
CA PHE A 307 -13.53 10.25 29.63
C PHE A 307 -12.57 9.73 30.70
N ILE A 308 -11.28 9.66 30.37
CA ILE A 308 -10.25 9.29 31.34
C ILE A 308 -9.75 10.57 32.04
N PRO A 309 -9.69 10.59 33.38
CA PRO A 309 -9.10 11.69 34.13
C PRO A 309 -7.66 11.99 33.71
N GLU A 310 -7.33 13.27 33.54
CA GLU A 310 -5.99 13.70 33.08
C GLU A 310 -4.87 13.24 34.02
N ASP A 311 -5.10 13.16 35.32
CA ASP A 311 -4.11 12.71 36.31
C ASP A 311 -3.72 11.24 36.12
N VAL A 312 -4.67 10.39 35.69
CA VAL A 312 -4.42 8.99 35.31
C VAL A 312 -3.62 8.91 34.01
N VAL A 313 -3.99 9.72 33.01
CA VAL A 313 -3.24 9.81 31.74
C VAL A 313 -1.80 10.26 31.98
N ASP A 314 -1.61 11.32 32.75
CA ASP A 314 -0.30 11.89 33.05
C ASP A 314 0.56 10.93 33.88
N ALA A 315 -0.04 10.13 34.77
CA ALA A 315 0.68 9.08 35.50
C ALA A 315 1.29 8.05 34.55
N TYR A 316 0.52 7.55 33.58
CA TYR A 316 1.04 6.64 32.57
C TYR A 316 2.12 7.31 31.69
N CYS A 317 1.88 8.54 31.23
CA CYS A 317 2.86 9.27 30.42
C CYS A 317 4.21 9.40 31.13
N ARG A 318 4.23 9.73 32.43
CA ARG A 318 5.48 9.82 33.21
C ARG A 318 6.28 8.52 33.26
N VAL A 319 5.62 7.36 33.23
CA VAL A 319 6.30 6.06 33.17
C VAL A 319 6.78 5.78 31.76
N ARG A 320 5.93 6.02 30.75
CA ARG A 320 6.25 5.79 29.34
C ARG A 320 7.39 6.65 28.82
N GLU A 321 7.54 7.89 29.32
CA GLU A 321 8.64 8.82 28.96
C GLU A 321 10.02 8.33 29.41
N ARG A 322 10.09 7.39 30.35
CA ARG A 322 11.36 6.77 30.76
C ARG A 322 11.92 5.81 29.73
N ILE A 323 11.14 5.47 28.70
CA ILE A 323 11.50 4.53 27.64
C ILE A 323 11.84 5.32 26.38
N SER A 324 13.11 5.25 25.98
CA SER A 324 13.63 5.96 24.81
C SER A 324 13.13 5.41 23.46
N ALA A 325 12.69 4.15 23.42
CA ALA A 325 12.17 3.54 22.20
C ALA A 325 10.80 4.13 21.81
N ASP A 326 10.68 4.59 20.56
CA ASP A 326 9.42 5.14 20.01
C ASP A 326 8.25 4.12 20.06
N GLY A 327 8.55 2.84 19.93
CA GLY A 327 7.59 1.72 20.00
C GLY A 327 7.09 1.39 21.42
N GLY A 328 7.80 1.86 22.45
CA GLY A 328 7.50 1.57 23.84
C GLY A 328 8.07 0.23 24.28
N TRP A 329 7.30 -0.56 25.00
CA TRP A 329 7.72 -1.90 25.40
C TRP A 329 7.70 -2.86 24.21
N ASP A 330 8.70 -3.73 24.11
CA ASP A 330 8.79 -4.78 23.07
C ASP A 330 7.77 -5.92 23.27
N ASP A 331 7.24 -6.03 24.49
CA ASP A 331 6.19 -6.96 24.89
C ASP A 331 4.81 -6.35 24.60
N GLU A 332 3.87 -7.18 24.16
CA GLU A 332 2.47 -6.81 23.92
C GLU A 332 1.64 -6.86 25.22
N THR A 333 2.23 -7.30 26.34
CA THR A 333 1.59 -7.45 27.65
C THR A 333 2.22 -6.65 28.80
N PRO A 334 2.68 -5.39 28.58
CA PRO A 334 3.36 -4.62 29.62
C PRO A 334 2.45 -4.30 30.82
N TYR A 335 1.13 -4.37 30.64
CA TYR A 335 0.15 -4.20 31.72
C TYR A 335 0.33 -5.18 32.89
N MET A 336 0.97 -6.33 32.67
CA MET A 336 1.23 -7.30 33.73
C MET A 336 2.16 -6.72 34.81
N GLU A 337 3.07 -5.84 34.42
CA GLU A 337 4.08 -5.25 35.31
C GLU A 337 3.77 -3.78 35.62
N ILE A 338 3.23 -3.05 34.65
CA ILE A 338 3.04 -1.61 34.75
C ILE A 338 1.65 -1.29 35.31
N ARG A 339 1.63 -0.86 36.57
CA ARG A 339 0.42 -0.43 37.28
C ARG A 339 -0.37 0.63 36.53
N GLU A 340 0.30 1.64 35.99
CA GLU A 340 -0.33 2.79 35.34
C GLU A 340 -1.08 2.40 34.07
N ILE A 341 -0.64 1.34 33.37
CA ILE A 341 -1.40 0.78 32.25
C ILE A 341 -2.71 0.17 32.75
N ARG A 342 -2.70 -0.55 33.88
CA ARG A 342 -3.91 -1.11 34.49
C ARG A 342 -4.84 -0.02 35.00
N ASP A 343 -4.32 0.99 35.70
CA ASP A 343 -5.12 2.12 36.19
C ASP A 343 -5.82 2.87 35.05
N LEU A 344 -5.15 3.02 33.90
CA LEU A 344 -5.68 3.64 32.69
C LEU A 344 -6.67 2.73 31.92
N CYS A 345 -6.26 1.51 31.60
CA CYS A 345 -6.98 0.62 30.69
C CYS A 345 -8.05 -0.23 31.38
N LEU A 346 -8.07 -0.30 32.72
CA LEU A 346 -9.11 -0.97 33.50
C LEU A 346 -9.95 0.00 34.32
N HIS A 347 -9.93 1.30 33.95
CA HIS A 347 -10.75 2.34 34.56
C HIS A 347 -12.23 1.92 34.62
N LYS A 348 -12.84 1.92 35.82
CA LYS A 348 -14.17 1.32 36.05
C LYS A 348 -15.27 1.75 35.05
N PRO A 349 -15.48 3.06 34.78
CA PRO A 349 -16.43 3.50 33.77
C PRO A 349 -16.19 2.89 32.37
N LEU A 350 -14.94 2.68 31.97
CA LEU A 350 -14.61 2.03 30.71
C LEU A 350 -15.09 0.58 30.72
N VAL A 351 -14.71 -0.18 31.74
CA VAL A 351 -15.04 -1.61 31.87
C VAL A 351 -16.55 -1.81 31.87
N ASP A 352 -17.30 -0.94 32.56
CA ASP A 352 -18.77 -0.96 32.57
C ASP A 352 -19.36 -0.68 31.18
N THR A 353 -18.74 0.24 30.44
CA THR A 353 -19.10 0.52 29.05
C THR A 353 -18.85 -0.70 28.17
N LEU A 354 -17.68 -1.33 28.26
CA LEU A 354 -17.35 -2.54 27.49
C LEU A 354 -18.31 -3.69 27.80
N HIS A 355 -18.63 -3.91 29.08
CA HIS A 355 -19.61 -4.91 29.50
C HIS A 355 -21.01 -4.61 28.95
N SER A 356 -21.44 -3.35 28.96
CA SER A 356 -22.72 -2.91 28.41
C SER A 356 -22.83 -3.12 26.89
N LEU A 357 -21.71 -3.03 26.16
CA LEU A 357 -21.67 -3.24 24.71
C LEU A 357 -21.62 -4.73 24.33
N ILE A 358 -20.77 -5.50 24.99
CA ILE A 358 -20.54 -6.91 24.64
C ILE A 358 -21.50 -7.85 25.37
N GLY A 359 -22.06 -7.44 26.50
CA GLY A 359 -22.95 -8.23 27.36
C GLY A 359 -22.23 -9.29 28.21
N GLU A 360 -20.90 -9.30 28.19
CA GLU A 360 -20.05 -10.28 28.89
C GLU A 360 -18.92 -9.57 29.62
N GLU A 361 -18.32 -10.22 30.61
CA GLU A 361 -17.18 -9.64 31.33
C GLU A 361 -15.94 -9.65 30.45
N MET A 362 -15.28 -8.50 30.32
CA MET A 362 -14.15 -8.29 29.41
C MET A 362 -12.81 -8.33 30.15
N VAL A 363 -11.84 -9.03 29.57
CA VAL A 363 -10.48 -9.23 30.09
C VAL A 363 -9.48 -8.57 29.16
N MET A 364 -8.67 -7.67 29.70
CA MET A 364 -7.55 -7.05 28.95
C MET A 364 -6.48 -8.10 28.64
N ASN A 365 -6.04 -8.16 27.39
CA ASN A 365 -5.12 -9.19 26.92
C ASN A 365 -3.92 -8.68 26.10
N LEU A 366 -3.91 -7.40 25.71
CA LEU A 366 -2.85 -6.82 24.90
C LEU A 366 -2.83 -5.29 25.01
N ASN A 367 -1.63 -4.69 25.02
CA ASN A 367 -1.42 -3.26 24.87
C ASN A 367 -0.38 -2.94 23.79
N LEU A 368 -0.65 -1.91 23.00
CA LEU A 368 0.33 -1.30 22.08
C LEU A 368 0.68 0.09 22.59
N THR A 369 1.96 0.31 22.87
CA THR A 369 2.45 1.48 23.61
C THR A 369 3.27 2.48 22.78
N GLY A 370 3.22 2.34 21.46
CA GLY A 370 3.95 3.19 20.52
C GLY A 370 3.36 4.59 20.40
N TRP A 371 4.21 5.61 20.38
CA TRP A 371 3.80 7.02 20.21
C TRP A 371 3.98 7.55 18.79
N LYS A 372 4.27 6.68 17.83
CA LYS A 372 4.29 6.98 16.41
C LYS A 372 3.28 6.10 15.70
N THR A 373 2.70 6.60 14.60
CA THR A 373 1.79 5.80 13.78
C THR A 373 2.52 4.58 13.21
N THR A 374 1.88 3.41 13.30
CA THR A 374 2.38 2.16 12.74
C THR A 374 2.06 2.00 11.26
N GLN A 375 1.29 2.94 10.67
CA GLN A 375 0.87 2.93 9.26
C GLN A 375 0.31 1.58 8.79
N ARG A 376 -0.53 0.94 9.63
CA ARG A 376 -1.22 -0.29 9.27
C ARG A 376 -2.20 -0.03 8.13
N ASP A 377 -2.35 -1.02 7.26
CA ASP A 377 -3.25 -1.00 6.12
C ASP A 377 -4.70 -1.33 6.57
N TRP A 378 -5.67 -1.38 5.65
CA TRP A 378 -7.07 -1.68 6.01
C TRP A 378 -7.24 -3.12 6.53
N HIS A 379 -7.82 -3.27 7.72
CA HIS A 379 -8.14 -4.58 8.30
C HIS A 379 -9.31 -4.54 9.28
N GLN A 380 -9.71 -5.74 9.71
CA GLN A 380 -10.56 -6.02 10.85
C GLN A 380 -9.76 -6.90 11.82
N ASP A 381 -9.88 -6.65 13.13
CA ASP A 381 -9.15 -7.41 14.15
C ASP A 381 -9.69 -8.84 14.33
N ASP A 382 -10.96 -9.08 14.02
CA ASP A 382 -11.63 -10.34 14.35
C ASP A 382 -10.97 -11.56 13.69
N TYR A 383 -10.56 -11.49 12.42
CA TYR A 383 -9.89 -12.61 11.74
C TYR A 383 -8.44 -12.82 12.18
N LEU A 384 -7.86 -11.89 12.94
CA LEU A 384 -6.54 -12.05 13.55
C LEU A 384 -6.61 -12.92 14.82
N ASN A 385 -7.81 -13.03 15.38
CA ASN A 385 -8.10 -13.80 16.57
C ASN A 385 -8.53 -15.24 16.24
N PRO A 386 -8.50 -16.15 17.22
CA PRO A 386 -9.09 -17.49 17.08
C PRO A 386 -10.58 -17.42 16.76
N ASP A 387 -11.07 -18.34 15.94
CA ASP A 387 -12.47 -18.37 15.51
C ASP A 387 -13.45 -18.54 16.69
N GLU A 388 -13.00 -19.07 17.83
CA GLU A 388 -13.78 -19.25 19.06
C GLU A 388 -14.16 -17.92 19.72
N VAL A 389 -13.43 -16.84 19.43
CA VAL A 389 -13.71 -15.50 19.97
C VAL A 389 -15.04 -14.96 19.44
N ARG A 390 -15.37 -15.25 18.17
CA ARG A 390 -16.68 -14.96 17.55
C ARG A 390 -17.17 -13.52 17.80
N GLY A 391 -16.34 -12.52 17.54
CA GLY A 391 -16.71 -11.11 17.74
C GLY A 391 -16.72 -10.63 19.20
N ARG A 392 -16.44 -11.49 20.20
CA ARG A 392 -16.29 -11.10 21.61
C ARG A 392 -14.92 -10.48 21.89
N TYR A 393 -14.61 -9.47 21.11
CA TYR A 393 -13.35 -8.76 21.12
C TYR A 393 -13.59 -7.29 20.84
N VAL A 394 -12.91 -6.45 21.60
CA VAL A 394 -13.03 -4.99 21.52
C VAL A 394 -11.68 -4.39 21.77
N ALA A 395 -11.42 -3.24 21.14
CA ALA A 395 -10.21 -2.51 21.42
C ALA A 395 -10.52 -1.02 21.66
N CYS A 396 -9.63 -0.40 22.43
CA CYS A 396 -9.75 0.95 22.91
C CYS A 396 -8.47 1.72 22.59
N TRP A 397 -8.64 2.94 22.08
CA TRP A 397 -7.57 3.85 21.70
C TRP A 397 -7.67 5.04 22.62
N PHE A 398 -6.64 5.28 23.43
CA PHE A 398 -6.63 6.30 24.46
C PHE A 398 -5.76 7.47 24.01
N ALA A 399 -6.35 8.66 23.91
CA ALA A 399 -5.62 9.88 23.61
C ALA A 399 -4.85 10.35 24.84
N LEU A 400 -3.53 10.32 24.75
CA LEU A 400 -2.64 10.78 25.82
C LEU A 400 -2.22 12.23 25.64
N ASP A 401 -2.54 12.81 24.48
CA ASP A 401 -2.28 14.18 24.07
C ASP A 401 -3.23 14.53 22.91
N THR A 402 -3.18 15.77 22.42
CA THR A 402 -3.97 16.19 21.25
C THR A 402 -3.55 15.44 19.99
N ILE A 403 -4.52 14.82 19.32
CA ILE A 403 -4.36 14.04 18.09
C ILE A 403 -4.89 14.82 16.91
N THR A 404 -3.96 15.22 16.06
CA THR A 404 -4.22 16.09 14.93
C THR A 404 -4.21 15.32 13.60
N PRO A 405 -4.85 15.84 12.54
CA PRO A 405 -4.88 15.18 11.23
C PRO A 405 -3.50 14.93 10.59
N ASP A 406 -2.46 15.67 10.99
CA ASP A 406 -1.09 15.52 10.49
C ASP A 406 -0.28 14.43 11.23
N SER A 407 -0.76 13.94 12.37
CA SER A 407 -0.10 12.91 13.20
C SER A 407 -0.30 11.47 12.70
N GLY A 408 -1.04 11.30 11.59
CA GLY A 408 -1.46 10.01 11.09
C GLY A 408 -2.54 9.38 11.99
N PRO A 409 -3.71 10.01 12.16
CA PRO A 409 -4.77 9.51 13.04
C PRO A 409 -5.27 8.12 12.65
N PHE A 410 -5.94 7.47 13.60
CA PHE A 410 -6.69 6.25 13.35
C PHE A 410 -7.87 6.57 12.41
N GLN A 411 -8.04 5.80 11.33
CA GLN A 411 -9.10 6.01 10.35
C GLN A 411 -9.95 4.75 10.20
N PHE A 412 -11.26 4.92 10.10
CA PHE A 412 -12.21 3.81 10.02
C PHE A 412 -13.40 4.13 9.11
N VAL A 413 -14.18 3.09 8.79
CA VAL A 413 -15.42 3.20 8.00
C VAL A 413 -16.61 2.82 8.89
N PRO A 414 -17.47 3.77 9.29
CA PRO A 414 -18.67 3.48 10.08
C PRO A 414 -19.54 2.38 9.46
N GLY A 415 -20.08 1.48 10.28
CA GLY A 415 -20.98 0.40 9.87
C GLY A 415 -20.30 -0.81 9.21
N SER A 416 -18.99 -0.74 8.95
CA SER A 416 -18.25 -1.83 8.30
C SER A 416 -18.13 -3.11 9.13
N HIS A 417 -18.42 -3.05 10.45
CA HIS A 417 -18.54 -4.23 11.30
C HIS A 417 -19.69 -5.17 10.93
N GLN A 418 -20.68 -4.65 10.19
CA GLN A 418 -21.82 -5.43 9.71
C GLN A 418 -21.54 -6.19 8.41
N TRP A 419 -20.40 -5.97 7.76
CA TRP A 419 -20.02 -6.67 6.53
C TRP A 419 -19.83 -8.18 6.74
N PRO A 420 -19.84 -9.00 5.67
CA PRO A 420 -19.68 -10.46 5.79
C PRO A 420 -18.47 -10.86 6.65
N HIS A 421 -18.61 -11.97 7.39
CA HIS A 421 -17.63 -12.37 8.40
C HIS A 421 -16.36 -12.93 7.76
N ILE A 422 -15.29 -12.13 7.77
CA ILE A 422 -13.98 -12.52 7.26
C ILE A 422 -13.38 -13.65 8.11
N LYS A 423 -12.86 -14.69 7.45
CA LYS A 423 -12.32 -15.89 8.12
C LYS A 423 -10.82 -16.00 7.96
N LYS A 424 -10.11 -16.24 9.07
CA LYS A 424 -8.67 -16.45 9.08
C LYS A 424 -8.25 -17.54 8.09
N SER A 425 -8.93 -18.68 8.11
CA SER A 425 -8.66 -19.82 7.22
C SER A 425 -8.70 -19.44 5.74
N LYS A 426 -9.62 -18.55 5.35
CA LYS A 426 -9.75 -18.04 3.98
C LYS A 426 -8.68 -17.01 3.66
N ILE A 427 -8.42 -16.07 4.57
CA ILE A 427 -7.37 -15.06 4.40
C ILE A 427 -5.99 -15.69 4.21
N LEU A 428 -5.69 -16.76 4.95
CA LEU A 428 -4.41 -17.46 4.83
C LEU A 428 -4.16 -18.02 3.42
N ASN A 429 -5.19 -18.30 2.62
CA ASN A 429 -5.00 -18.72 1.21
C ASN A 429 -4.30 -17.67 0.36
N PHE A 430 -4.36 -16.40 0.76
CA PHE A 430 -3.69 -15.29 0.09
C PHE A 430 -2.35 -14.92 0.72
N VAL A 431 -2.01 -15.52 1.85
CA VAL A 431 -0.73 -15.33 2.54
C VAL A 431 0.24 -16.45 2.12
N PRO A 432 1.49 -16.13 1.75
CA PRO A 432 2.50 -17.13 1.41
C PRO A 432 2.75 -18.10 2.56
N GLU A 433 2.88 -19.40 2.28
CA GLU A 433 3.01 -20.47 3.28
C GLU A 433 4.13 -20.17 4.30
N GLU A 434 5.27 -19.70 3.81
CA GLU A 434 6.44 -19.33 4.62
C GLU A 434 6.19 -18.18 5.61
N VAL A 435 5.15 -17.36 5.37
CA VAL A 435 4.77 -16.23 6.23
C VAL A 435 3.69 -16.61 7.23
N ARG A 436 2.81 -17.59 6.93
CA ARG A 436 1.58 -17.90 7.70
C ARG A 436 1.80 -18.13 9.20
N GLN A 437 2.97 -18.63 9.59
CA GLN A 437 3.33 -18.93 10.98
C GLN A 437 4.18 -17.84 11.65
N THR A 438 4.47 -16.75 10.96
CA THR A 438 5.34 -15.66 11.45
C THR A 438 4.51 -14.52 12.00
N ARG A 439 5.11 -13.64 12.82
CA ARG A 439 4.44 -12.40 13.27
C ARG A 439 4.09 -11.42 12.13
N ALA A 440 4.58 -11.65 10.92
CA ALA A 440 4.34 -10.77 9.77
C ALA A 440 3.05 -11.09 9.00
N TRP A 441 2.42 -12.25 9.21
CA TRP A 441 1.23 -12.66 8.45
C TRP A 441 0.07 -11.64 8.48
N PRO A 442 -0.23 -10.92 9.58
CA PRO A 442 -1.29 -9.92 9.60
C PRO A 442 -1.03 -8.79 8.60
N ILE A 443 0.18 -8.23 8.61
CA ILE A 443 0.60 -7.15 7.70
C ILE A 443 0.52 -7.61 6.24
N HIS A 444 0.87 -8.87 5.95
CA HIS A 444 0.71 -9.41 4.60
C HIS A 444 -0.76 -9.53 4.19
N SER A 445 -1.64 -9.98 5.09
CA SER A 445 -3.07 -10.06 4.82
C SER A 445 -3.70 -8.71 4.55
N GLU A 446 -3.34 -7.68 5.33
CA GLU A 446 -3.80 -6.30 5.13
C GLU A 446 -3.51 -5.78 3.74
N ARG A 447 -2.27 -5.93 3.27
CA ARG A 447 -1.84 -5.44 1.95
C ARG A 447 -2.58 -6.12 0.81
N VAL A 448 -2.90 -7.39 0.97
CA VAL A 448 -3.73 -8.15 0.03
C VAL A 448 -5.15 -7.59 -0.02
N LEU A 449 -5.73 -7.26 1.14
CA LEU A 449 -7.12 -6.87 1.27
C LEU A 449 -7.38 -5.37 1.05
N THR A 450 -6.39 -4.50 1.25
CA THR A 450 -6.52 -3.04 1.08
C THR A 450 -7.13 -2.67 -0.28
N PRO A 451 -6.67 -3.20 -1.43
CA PRO A 451 -7.29 -2.88 -2.72
C PRO A 451 -8.78 -3.27 -2.80
N PHE A 452 -9.14 -4.41 -2.23
CA PHE A 452 -10.52 -4.88 -2.17
C PHE A 452 -11.42 -3.93 -1.35
N PHE A 453 -10.94 -3.47 -0.20
CA PHE A 453 -11.69 -2.53 0.62
C PHE A 453 -11.77 -1.13 0.01
N GLU A 454 -10.68 -0.61 -0.58
CA GLU A 454 -10.71 0.68 -1.27
C GLU A 454 -11.67 0.66 -2.46
N GLU A 455 -11.76 -0.45 -3.21
CA GLU A 455 -12.75 -0.62 -4.28
C GLU A 455 -14.18 -0.55 -3.73
N LYS A 456 -14.48 -1.28 -2.65
CA LYS A 456 -15.80 -1.24 -2.00
C LYS A 456 -16.15 0.16 -1.49
N ILE A 457 -15.22 0.81 -0.79
CA ILE A 457 -15.42 2.17 -0.25
C ILE A 457 -15.72 3.15 -1.37
N ALA A 458 -14.98 3.07 -2.48
CA ALA A 458 -15.19 3.94 -3.64
C ALA A 458 -16.51 3.65 -4.36
N ALA A 459 -16.84 2.37 -4.58
CA ALA A 459 -18.04 1.95 -5.30
C ALA A 459 -19.34 2.35 -4.59
N GLU A 460 -19.35 2.31 -3.26
CA GLU A 460 -20.50 2.67 -2.43
C GLU A 460 -20.41 4.10 -1.87
N ASN A 461 -19.36 4.85 -2.22
CA ASN A 461 -19.09 6.21 -1.72
C ASN A 461 -19.16 6.30 -0.18
N LEU A 462 -18.51 5.36 0.50
CA LEU A 462 -18.53 5.25 1.96
C LEU A 462 -17.62 6.31 2.60
N GLU A 463 -18.09 6.86 3.71
CA GLU A 463 -17.33 7.83 4.49
C GLU A 463 -16.13 7.17 5.20
N LYS A 464 -14.98 7.84 5.14
CA LYS A 464 -13.78 7.51 5.92
C LYS A 464 -13.62 8.55 7.01
N VAL A 465 -13.75 8.13 8.27
CA VAL A 465 -13.67 9.01 9.44
C VAL A 465 -12.29 8.91 10.04
N GLU A 466 -11.63 10.05 10.25
CA GLU A 466 -10.37 10.15 11.00
C GLU A 466 -10.65 10.53 12.46
N PHE A 467 -10.09 9.77 13.40
CA PHE A 467 -10.22 10.04 14.82
C PHE A 467 -9.20 11.09 15.25
N THR A 468 -9.66 12.33 15.34
CA THR A 468 -8.99 13.40 16.08
C THR A 468 -9.55 13.47 17.51
N ALA A 469 -8.69 13.81 18.45
CA ALA A 469 -9.00 13.71 19.87
C ALA A 469 -8.18 14.68 20.71
N GLU A 470 -8.73 15.02 21.87
CA GLU A 470 -8.00 15.68 22.94
C GLU A 470 -7.57 14.66 23.99
N LYS A 471 -6.62 15.05 24.84
CA LYS A 471 -6.18 14.23 25.97
C LYS A 471 -7.38 13.73 26.79
N GLY A 472 -7.39 12.45 27.13
CA GLY A 472 -8.45 11.82 27.92
C GLY A 472 -9.63 11.29 27.09
N ASP A 473 -9.69 11.57 25.80
CA ASP A 473 -10.65 10.95 24.89
C ASP A 473 -10.33 9.47 24.65
N VAL A 474 -11.37 8.66 24.45
CA VAL A 474 -11.26 7.23 24.14
C VAL A 474 -12.10 6.88 22.92
N LEU A 475 -11.50 6.23 21.93
CA LEU A 475 -12.23 5.53 20.86
C LEU A 475 -12.32 4.05 21.21
N ILE A 476 -13.53 3.51 21.29
CA ILE A 476 -13.80 2.09 21.41
C ILE A 476 -14.27 1.60 20.03
N TRP A 477 -13.69 0.51 19.51
CA TRP A 477 -14.15 -0.07 18.24
C TRP A 477 -14.41 -1.56 18.32
N HIS A 478 -15.40 -1.98 17.55
CA HIS A 478 -15.79 -3.36 17.36
C HIS A 478 -14.69 -4.11 16.58
N ALA A 479 -14.38 -5.37 16.92
CA ALA A 479 -13.32 -6.14 16.25
C ALA A 479 -13.49 -6.29 14.73
N ARG A 480 -14.72 -6.17 14.24
CA ARG A 480 -15.06 -6.19 12.80
C ARG A 480 -15.12 -4.80 12.16
N LEU A 481 -14.91 -3.71 12.89
CA LEU A 481 -14.84 -2.39 12.27
C LEU A 481 -13.61 -2.34 11.35
N LEU A 482 -13.80 -1.99 10.07
CA LEU A 482 -12.71 -1.76 9.13
C LEU A 482 -11.97 -0.49 9.54
N HIS A 483 -10.67 -0.62 9.79
CA HIS A 483 -9.84 0.49 10.21
C HIS A 483 -8.39 0.37 9.72
N ARG A 484 -7.64 1.47 9.84
CA ARG A 484 -6.22 1.59 9.49
C ARG A 484 -5.55 2.73 10.27
N GLY A 485 -4.22 2.79 10.23
CA GLY A 485 -3.46 3.97 10.65
C GLY A 485 -3.07 4.81 9.44
N THR A 486 -3.48 6.08 9.36
CA THR A 486 -3.10 6.90 8.19
C THR A 486 -1.62 7.27 8.22
N VAL A 487 -1.10 7.61 7.04
CA VAL A 487 0.26 8.13 6.90
C VAL A 487 0.31 9.51 7.55
N ALA A 488 1.25 9.69 8.48
CA ALA A 488 1.48 10.99 9.09
C ALA A 488 2.00 11.98 8.03
N LYS A 489 1.41 13.17 7.96
CA LYS A 489 1.92 14.26 7.11
C LYS A 489 3.25 14.78 7.64
N ASN A 490 3.45 14.70 8.96
CA ASN A 490 4.72 14.96 9.61
C ASN A 490 5.19 13.68 10.34
N PRO A 491 6.19 12.95 9.83
CA PRO A 491 6.63 11.68 10.41
C PRO A 491 7.33 11.81 11.78
N ASP A 492 7.83 13.01 12.11
CA ASP A 492 8.50 13.27 13.39
C ASP A 492 7.52 13.64 14.50
N ARG A 493 6.25 13.93 14.15
CA ARG A 493 5.23 14.29 15.13
C ARG A 493 4.77 13.04 15.89
N LEU A 494 4.86 13.11 17.21
CA LEU A 494 4.31 12.07 18.07
C LEU A 494 2.78 12.08 18.01
N ARG A 495 2.22 10.87 18.01
CA ARG A 495 0.81 10.55 18.22
C ARG A 495 0.72 9.81 19.55
N LYS A 496 0.83 10.55 20.65
CA LYS A 496 0.88 9.97 22.01
C LYS A 496 -0.43 9.25 22.31
N ALA A 497 -0.35 7.94 22.33
CA ALA A 497 -1.49 7.06 22.51
C ALA A 497 -1.09 5.77 23.21
N ILE A 498 -2.08 5.07 23.74
CA ILE A 498 -1.98 3.65 24.03
C ILE A 498 -3.21 2.98 23.44
N ILE A 499 -3.01 1.78 22.92
CA ILE A 499 -4.10 0.90 22.49
C ILE A 499 -4.19 -0.25 23.47
N SER A 500 -5.40 -0.63 23.85
CA SER A 500 -5.68 -1.79 24.69
C SER A 500 -6.73 -2.67 24.03
N HIS A 501 -6.54 -3.99 24.07
CA HIS A 501 -7.50 -4.94 23.55
C HIS A 501 -8.06 -5.80 24.68
N TYR A 502 -9.32 -6.20 24.51
CA TYR A 502 -10.08 -6.96 25.48
C TYR A 502 -10.85 -8.08 24.78
N THR A 503 -10.97 -9.20 25.46
CA THR A 503 -11.79 -10.33 25.01
C THR A 503 -12.73 -10.77 26.12
N ALA A 504 -13.88 -11.35 25.78
CA ALA A 504 -14.77 -11.87 26.80
C ALA A 504 -14.12 -13.03 27.56
N LEU A 505 -14.33 -13.06 28.88
CA LEU A 505 -13.78 -14.07 29.77
C LEU A 505 -14.12 -15.49 29.30
N ASP A 506 -15.38 -15.75 28.93
CA ASP A 506 -15.82 -17.08 28.50
C ASP A 506 -15.21 -17.52 27.17
N ALA A 507 -14.94 -16.58 26.27
CA ALA A 507 -14.31 -16.85 24.97
C ALA A 507 -12.86 -17.33 25.11
N MET A 508 -12.15 -16.89 26.16
CA MET A 508 -10.73 -17.15 26.36
C MET A 508 -10.38 -17.76 27.73
N LYS A 509 -11.33 -18.38 28.43
CA LYS A 509 -11.12 -19.00 29.75
C LYS A 509 -9.98 -20.03 29.86
N HIS A 510 -9.46 -20.50 28.74
CA HIS A 510 -8.37 -21.48 28.64
C HIS A 510 -7.00 -20.86 28.28
N TYR A 511 -6.92 -19.54 28.15
CA TYR A 511 -5.70 -18.82 27.74
C TYR A 511 -4.72 -18.55 28.87
N GLY A 512 -5.21 -18.36 30.10
CA GLY A 512 -4.37 -18.12 31.27
C GLY A 512 -5.21 -17.73 32.49
N ALA A 513 -4.54 -17.65 33.65
CA ALA A 513 -5.16 -17.11 34.85
C ALA A 513 -5.53 -15.63 34.67
N VAL A 514 -6.61 -15.21 35.33
CA VAL A 514 -7.12 -13.82 35.32
C VAL A 514 -7.18 -13.28 36.73
N GLU A 515 -6.87 -12.00 36.87
CA GLU A 515 -7.04 -11.26 38.13
C GLU A 515 -7.93 -10.04 37.92
N ARG A 516 -8.57 -9.61 39.01
CA ARG A 516 -9.31 -8.35 39.06
C ARG A 516 -8.40 -7.26 39.59
N TRP A 517 -8.28 -6.18 38.84
CA TRP A 517 -7.57 -5.00 39.29
C TRP A 517 -8.41 -4.22 40.30
N ASP A 518 -7.78 -3.63 41.31
CA ASP A 518 -8.45 -2.94 42.43
C ASP A 518 -9.46 -1.88 41.97
N THR A 519 -9.19 -1.23 40.83
CA THR A 519 -10.05 -0.19 40.28
C THR A 519 -11.07 -0.70 39.25
N GLY A 520 -11.17 -2.01 38.98
CA GLY A 520 -12.35 -2.58 38.32
C GLY A 520 -12.12 -3.85 37.49
N GLY A 521 -11.47 -3.69 36.33
CA GLY A 521 -11.51 -4.68 35.24
C GLY A 521 -10.64 -5.93 35.45
N LEU A 522 -10.86 -6.93 34.59
CA LEU A 522 -10.07 -8.15 34.56
C LEU A 522 -8.88 -8.01 33.60
N TYR A 523 -7.78 -8.67 33.93
CA TYR A 523 -6.62 -8.81 33.06
C TYR A 523 -6.00 -10.21 33.21
N PHE A 524 -5.34 -10.70 32.16
CA PHE A 524 -4.58 -11.95 32.26
C PHE A 524 -3.29 -11.73 33.06
N VAL A 525 -2.93 -12.66 33.94
CA VAL A 525 -1.67 -12.60 34.72
C VAL A 525 -0.56 -13.51 34.18
N GLU A 526 -0.91 -14.35 33.22
CA GLU A 526 0.00 -15.24 32.51
C GLU A 526 -0.26 -15.09 31.01
N SER A 527 0.79 -15.07 30.19
CA SER A 527 0.64 -15.19 28.75
C SER A 527 1.40 -16.40 28.23
N LYS A 528 0.71 -17.27 27.48
CA LYS A 528 1.36 -18.32 26.67
C LYS A 528 2.36 -17.74 25.66
N LYS A 529 2.24 -16.44 25.33
CA LYS A 529 3.21 -15.70 24.50
C LYS A 529 4.55 -15.47 25.22
N ARG A 530 4.58 -15.33 26.56
CA ARG A 530 5.81 -15.29 27.37
C ARG A 530 6.44 -16.67 27.53
N GLU A 531 5.66 -17.75 27.60
CA GLU A 531 6.18 -19.13 27.69
C GLU A 531 6.97 -19.57 26.44
N ALA A 532 6.72 -18.95 25.28
CA ALA A 532 7.42 -19.25 24.04
C ALA A 532 8.86 -18.67 23.95
N ASP A 533 9.29 -17.86 24.93
CA ASP A 533 10.66 -17.34 25.01
C ASP A 533 11.17 -17.30 26.48
N PRO A 534 11.72 -18.42 26.99
CA PRO A 534 12.22 -18.54 28.37
C PRO A 534 13.41 -17.64 28.72
N ALA A 535 14.01 -16.92 27.75
CA ALA A 535 15.26 -16.20 27.94
C ALA A 535 15.13 -14.83 28.62
N ARG A 536 13.92 -14.36 28.95
CA ARG A 536 13.68 -12.98 29.44
C ARG A 536 13.41 -12.84 30.96
N VAL A 537 13.42 -13.92 31.75
CA VAL A 537 13.07 -13.85 33.19
C VAL A 537 14.26 -13.41 34.08
N VAL A 538 15.45 -13.19 33.53
CA VAL A 538 16.63 -12.82 34.34
C VAL A 538 17.34 -11.64 33.68
N GLU A 539 16.96 -10.41 34.04
CA GLU A 539 17.77 -9.17 34.08
C GLU A 539 16.89 -7.93 33.93
N THR A 540 16.20 -7.52 35.00
CA THR A 540 16.03 -6.10 35.38
C THR A 540 15.34 -6.02 36.74
N LEU A 541 16.15 -5.93 37.79
CA LEU A 541 15.81 -5.29 39.06
C LEU A 541 16.49 -3.92 39.09
#